data_AF-A0A199UJP6-F1
#
_entry.id   AF-A0A199UJP6-F1
#
_cell.length_a   1.000
_cell.length_b   1.000
_cell.length_c   1.000
_cell.angle_alpha   90.00
_cell.angle_beta   90.00
_cell.angle_gamma   90.00
#
_symmetry.space_group_name_H-M   'P 1'
#
loop_
_entity.id
_entity.type
_entity.pdbx_description
1 polymer ?
#
loop_
_entity_poly.entity_id
_entity_poly.type
_entity_poly.pdbx_seq_one_letter_code
_entity_poly.pdbx_strand_id
1 'polypeptide(L)'
;MTESVKRTYIYEILHCYRYEKDMLAFMGCDHQLSPEEVKEIKEMRINGTERRLAGRCPMTPRETGLFLKAMGYPNTTNIYIAIGEIYGANSMNALRKAYPNLHTHHTITTSEEI
;
A
#
# COMPACT_ATOMS: atom_id res chain seq x y z
N MET A 1 8.75 38.67 2.29
CA MET A 1 9.18 38.01 1.04
C MET A 1 9.40 36.54 1.35
N THR A 2 8.31 35.79 1.50
CA THR A 2 8.33 34.32 1.60
C THR A 2 7.38 33.86 0.53
N GLU A 3 7.90 33.79 -0.70
CA GLU A 3 7.21 33.15 -1.81
C GLU A 3 7.00 31.69 -1.42
N SER A 4 5.76 31.39 -1.02
CA SER A 4 5.26 30.03 -0.94
C SER A 4 5.22 29.49 -2.37
N VAL A 5 6.37 29.04 -2.86
CA VAL A 5 6.51 28.28 -4.09
C VAL A 5 5.58 27.08 -3.95
N LYS A 6 4.37 27.19 -4.50
CA LYS A 6 3.50 26.05 -4.78
C LYS A 6 4.30 25.17 -5.74
N ARG A 7 5.12 24.28 -5.19
CA ARG A 7 5.78 23.23 -5.95
C ARG A 7 4.63 22.37 -6.48
N THR A 8 4.33 22.54 -7.75
CA THR A 8 3.42 21.66 -8.50
C THR A 8 4.12 20.31 -8.60
N TYR A 9 3.98 19.49 -7.56
CA TYR A 9 4.38 18.10 -7.62
C TYR A 9 3.32 17.37 -8.46
N ILE A 10 3.73 16.84 -9.61
CA ILE A 10 2.92 15.87 -10.33
C ILE A 10 2.99 14.59 -9.50
N TYR A 11 1.91 14.31 -8.77
CA TYR A 11 1.76 13.05 -8.04
C TYR A 11 1.15 12.03 -8.97
N GLU A 12 1.81 10.88 -9.10
CA GLU A 12 1.10 9.71 -9.59
C GLU A 12 0.34 9.10 -8.43
N ILE A 13 -0.98 9.18 -8.52
CA ILE A 13 -1.88 8.65 -7.50
C ILE A 13 -1.88 7.13 -7.67
N LEU A 14 -1.09 6.46 -6.83
CA LEU A 14 -1.18 5.02 -6.70
C LEU A 14 -2.29 4.71 -5.70
N HIS A 15 -3.45 4.33 -6.21
CA HIS A 15 -4.43 3.64 -5.38
C HIS A 15 -3.92 2.22 -5.13
N CYS A 16 -3.08 2.07 -4.10
CA CYS A 16 -2.68 0.75 -3.63
C CYS A 16 -3.97 0.00 -3.26
N TYR A 17 -4.17 -1.21 -3.75
CA TYR A 17 -5.45 -1.88 -3.66
C TYR A 17 -5.66 -2.41 -2.24
N ARG A 18 -6.43 -1.71 -1.42
CA ARG A 18 -7.02 -2.12 -0.12
C ARG A 18 -6.23 -3.14 0.73
N TYR A 19 -4.93 -2.93 0.95
CA TYR A 19 -4.09 -3.80 1.81
C TYR A 19 -4.26 -3.42 3.29
N GLU A 20 -5.50 -3.34 3.74
CA GLU A 20 -5.92 -2.98 5.11
C GLU A 20 -6.34 -4.25 5.85
N LYS A 21 -6.24 -4.24 7.19
CA LYS A 21 -6.54 -5.41 8.03
C LYS A 21 -7.94 -5.97 7.75
N ASP A 22 -8.94 -5.10 7.71
CA ASP A 22 -10.35 -5.49 7.52
C ASP A 22 -10.61 -6.10 6.14
N MET A 23 -9.93 -5.57 5.12
CA MET A 23 -10.02 -6.08 3.74
C MET A 23 -9.32 -7.44 3.60
N LEU A 24 -8.16 -7.62 4.22
CA LEU A 24 -7.46 -8.91 4.25
C LEU A 24 -8.24 -9.96 5.04
N ALA A 25 -8.83 -9.59 6.16
CA ALA A 25 -9.71 -10.45 6.94
C ALA A 25 -10.93 -10.87 6.10
N PHE A 26 -11.65 -9.90 5.49
CA PHE A 26 -12.83 -10.19 4.66
C PHE A 26 -12.51 -11.08 3.45
N MET A 27 -11.33 -10.89 2.86
CA MET A 27 -10.93 -11.67 1.70
C MET A 27 -10.24 -12.99 2.06
N GLY A 28 -9.81 -13.18 3.30
CA GLY A 28 -9.10 -14.38 3.76
C GLY A 28 -7.72 -14.52 3.11
N CYS A 29 -7.08 -13.42 2.70
CA CYS A 29 -5.78 -13.43 2.04
C CYS A 29 -4.67 -13.28 3.10
N ASP A 30 -3.75 -14.24 3.15
CA ASP A 30 -2.71 -14.36 4.19
C ASP A 30 -1.27 -14.22 3.68
N HIS A 31 -1.09 -13.87 2.41
CA HIS A 31 0.22 -13.84 1.77
C HIS A 31 1.10 -12.71 2.31
N GLN A 32 2.37 -13.02 2.61
CA GLN A 32 3.35 -12.09 3.18
C GLN A 32 3.00 -11.54 4.57
N LEU A 33 2.08 -12.19 5.29
CA LEU A 33 1.81 -11.92 6.70
C LEU A 33 2.56 -12.90 7.59
N SER A 34 2.90 -12.47 8.81
CA SER A 34 3.52 -13.35 9.81
C SER A 34 2.50 -14.38 10.33
N PRO A 35 2.92 -15.54 10.85
CA PRO A 35 2.00 -16.53 11.42
C PRO A 35 1.06 -15.95 12.50
N GLU A 36 1.53 -14.96 13.25
CA GLU A 36 0.78 -14.23 14.26
C GLU A 36 -0.30 -13.33 13.62
N GLU A 37 0.09 -12.53 12.62
CA GLU A 37 -0.82 -11.67 11.84
C GLU A 37 -1.89 -12.52 11.13
N VAL A 38 -1.49 -13.67 10.58
CA VAL A 38 -2.41 -14.63 9.95
C VAL A 38 -3.42 -15.17 10.96
N LYS A 39 -3.01 -15.41 12.22
CA LYS A 39 -3.91 -15.87 13.28
C LYS A 39 -4.94 -14.81 13.66
N GLU A 40 -4.56 -13.53 13.63
CA GLU A 40 -5.47 -12.41 13.90
C GLU A 40 -6.57 -12.24 12.84
N ILE A 41 -6.25 -12.53 11.58
CA ILE A 41 -7.22 -12.43 10.47
C ILE A 41 -7.99 -13.75 10.20
N LYS A 42 -7.56 -14.87 10.81
CA LYS A 42 -8.07 -16.24 10.54
C LYS A 42 -9.42 -16.58 11.17
N GLU A 43 -10.20 -15.60 11.62
CA GLU A 43 -11.57 -15.89 12.05
C GLU A 43 -12.47 -16.35 10.88
N MET A 44 -12.13 -15.99 9.64
CA MET A 44 -12.85 -16.44 8.45
C MET A 44 -12.17 -17.64 7.78
N ARG A 45 -12.85 -18.80 7.78
CA ARG A 45 -12.41 -20.09 7.19
C ARG A 45 -12.40 -20.08 5.65
N ILE A 46 -11.76 -19.09 5.03
CA ILE A 46 -11.68 -18.94 3.57
C ILE A 46 -10.28 -19.35 3.11
N ASN A 47 -10.19 -20.13 2.02
CA ASN A 47 -8.91 -20.52 1.44
C ASN A 47 -8.29 -19.34 0.65
N GLY A 48 -7.32 -18.66 1.27
CA GLY A 48 -6.64 -17.51 0.67
C GLY A 48 -5.90 -17.82 -0.63
N THR A 49 -5.41 -19.06 -0.79
CA THR A 49 -4.67 -19.49 -1.99
C THR A 49 -5.57 -19.54 -3.22
N GLU A 50 -6.78 -20.10 -3.06
CA GLU A 50 -7.75 -20.20 -4.15
C GLU A 50 -8.24 -18.80 -4.59
N ARG A 51 -8.46 -17.90 -3.64
CA ARG A 51 -8.86 -16.51 -3.94
C ARG A 51 -7.75 -15.71 -4.61
N ARG A 52 -6.49 -15.95 -4.25
CA ARG A 52 -5.34 -15.36 -4.94
C ARG A 52 -5.29 -15.79 -6.40
N LEU A 53 -5.45 -17.09 -6.67
CA LEU A 53 -5.50 -17.63 -8.04
C LEU A 53 -6.67 -17.07 -8.84
N ALA A 54 -7.81 -16.81 -8.19
CA ALA A 54 -8.96 -16.15 -8.79
C ALA A 54 -8.80 -14.62 -8.97
N GLY A 55 -7.64 -14.04 -8.63
CA GLY A 55 -7.40 -12.59 -8.73
C GLY A 55 -8.19 -11.76 -7.73
N ARG A 56 -8.72 -12.38 -6.66
CA ARG A 56 -9.54 -11.72 -5.63
C ARG A 56 -8.75 -11.23 -4.44
N CYS A 57 -7.42 -11.36 -4.43
CA CYS A 57 -6.57 -10.82 -3.36
C CYS A 57 -5.90 -9.51 -3.83
N PRO A 58 -5.68 -8.55 -2.91
CA PRO A 58 -4.98 -7.34 -3.25
C PRO A 58 -3.51 -7.64 -3.53
N MET A 59 -2.87 -6.78 -4.33
CA MET A 59 -1.43 -6.78 -4.48
C MET A 59 -0.78 -6.33 -3.18
N THR A 60 0.28 -7.04 -2.80
CA THR A 60 1.15 -6.66 -1.68
C THR A 60 1.94 -5.40 -2.03
N PRO A 61 2.37 -4.57 -1.06
CA PRO A 61 3.19 -3.38 -1.35
C PRO A 61 4.46 -3.70 -2.15
N ARG A 62 5.03 -4.89 -1.97
CA ARG A 62 6.15 -5.40 -2.76
C ARG A 62 5.78 -5.68 -4.23
N GLU A 63 4.64 -6.34 -4.47
CA GLU A 63 4.12 -6.59 -5.83
C GLU A 63 3.80 -5.28 -6.52
N THR A 64 3.19 -4.32 -5.82
CA THR A 64 2.91 -2.99 -6.34
C THR A 64 4.18 -2.24 -6.75
N GLY A 65 5.24 -2.32 -5.94
CA GLY A 65 6.54 -1.74 -6.30
C GLY A 65 7.16 -2.38 -7.54
N LEU A 66 7.02 -3.70 -7.71
CA LEU A 66 7.49 -4.39 -8.91
C LEU A 66 6.64 -4.04 -10.14
N PHE A 67 5.33 -3.93 -9.97
CA PHE A 67 4.39 -3.55 -11.03
C PHE A 67 4.70 -2.16 -11.57
N LEU A 68 4.91 -1.18 -10.69
CA LEU A 68 5.30 0.18 -11.08
C LEU A 68 6.64 0.18 -11.85
N LYS A 69 7.61 -0.60 -11.39
CA LYS A 69 8.90 -0.74 -12.07
C LYS A 69 8.73 -1.36 -13.46
N ALA A 70 7.86 -2.37 -13.60
CA ALA A 70 7.57 -3.01 -14.87
C ALA A 70 6.83 -2.08 -15.85
N MET A 71 6.02 -1.15 -15.35
CA MET A 71 5.38 -0.11 -16.17
C MET A 71 6.36 1.00 -16.61
N GLY A 72 7.60 0.99 -16.14
CA GLY A 72 8.63 1.95 -16.54
C GLY A 72 8.70 3.19 -15.65
N TYR A 73 8.08 3.16 -14.45
CA TYR A 73 8.17 4.28 -13.54
C TYR A 73 9.54 4.40 -12.88
N PRO A 74 10.22 5.56 -13.01
CA PRO A 74 11.50 5.79 -12.38
C PRO A 74 11.36 5.85 -10.86
N ASN A 75 12.43 5.49 -10.15
CA ASN A 75 12.49 5.57 -8.69
C ASN A 75 12.26 6.99 -8.14
N THR A 76 12.41 8.04 -8.96
CA THR A 76 12.15 9.44 -8.57
C THR A 76 10.68 9.84 -8.62
N THR A 77 9.78 8.98 -9.10
CA THR A 77 8.34 9.27 -9.16
C THR A 77 7.78 9.57 -7.78
N ASN A 78 7.02 10.67 -7.66
CA ASN A 78 6.29 11.01 -6.45
C ASN A 78 5.02 10.15 -6.39
N ILE A 79 4.99 9.20 -5.46
CA ILE A 79 3.87 8.28 -5.30
C ILE A 79 3.05 8.75 -4.10
N TYR A 80 1.76 8.96 -4.34
CA TYR A 80 0.79 9.23 -3.28
C TYR A 80 -0.06 8.00 -2.99
N ILE A 81 -0.05 7.54 -1.73
CA ILE A 81 -0.87 6.44 -1.22
C ILE A 81 -2.07 7.02 -0.47
N ALA A 82 -3.24 6.85 -1.09
CA ALA A 82 -4.54 7.24 -0.53
C ALA A 82 -5.21 6.08 0.25
N ILE A 83 -4.45 5.37 1.07
CA ILE A 83 -4.92 4.22 1.88
C ILE A 83 -4.71 4.48 3.37
N GLY A 84 -5.50 3.81 4.20
CA GLY A 84 -5.32 3.78 5.65
C GLY A 84 -4.06 3.03 6.09
N GLU A 85 -4.06 2.50 7.32
CA GLU A 85 -2.92 1.75 7.83
C GLU A 85 -2.73 0.43 7.05
N ILE A 86 -1.58 0.31 6.39
CA ILE A 86 -1.23 -0.89 5.63
C ILE A 86 -0.88 -1.99 6.62
N TYR A 87 -1.59 -3.11 6.53
CA TYR A 87 -1.37 -4.24 7.42
C TYR A 87 -0.03 -4.93 7.10
N GLY A 88 0.68 -5.38 8.12
CA GLY A 88 2.02 -5.95 7.99
C GLY A 88 3.13 -4.97 8.40
N ALA A 89 3.77 -5.22 9.54
CA ALA A 89 4.74 -4.29 10.14
C ALA A 89 5.93 -3.88 9.23
N ASN A 90 6.30 -4.73 8.26
CA ASN A 90 7.45 -4.51 7.37
C ASN A 90 7.07 -4.46 5.87
N SER A 91 5.79 -4.56 5.54
CA SER A 91 5.33 -4.69 4.15
C SER A 91 5.70 -3.45 3.31
N MET A 92 5.66 -2.27 3.92
CA MET A 92 5.95 -0.98 3.28
C MET A 92 7.42 -0.68 3.04
N ASN A 93 8.34 -1.34 3.74
CA ASN A 93 9.78 -1.09 3.58
C ASN A 93 10.27 -1.41 2.17
N ALA A 94 9.72 -2.47 1.56
CA ALA A 94 10.06 -2.84 0.20
C ALA A 94 9.67 -1.74 -0.81
N LEU A 95 8.47 -1.16 -0.64
CA LEU A 95 7.97 -0.10 -1.52
C LEU A 95 8.74 1.21 -1.31
N ARG A 96 9.01 1.59 -0.06
CA ARG A 96 9.85 2.77 0.26
C ARG A 96 11.28 2.66 -0.27
N LYS A 97 11.86 1.44 -0.28
CA LYS A 97 13.19 1.21 -0.84
C LYS A 97 13.21 1.32 -2.37
N ALA A 98 12.11 0.96 -3.03
CA ALA A 98 11.99 1.10 -4.49
C ALA A 98 11.69 2.55 -4.90
N TYR A 99 10.86 3.25 -4.11
CA TYR A 99 10.41 4.61 -4.37
C TYR A 99 10.59 5.47 -3.11
N PRO A 100 11.68 6.25 -3.01
CA PRO A 100 11.94 7.12 -1.85
C PRO A 100 10.92 8.26 -1.71
N ASN A 101 10.32 8.74 -2.81
CA ASN A 101 9.36 9.84 -2.81
C ASN A 101 7.93 9.34 -2.56
N LEU A 102 7.73 8.67 -1.43
CA LEU A 102 6.46 8.05 -1.06
C LEU A 102 5.73 8.86 0.00
N HIS A 103 4.54 9.34 -0.35
CA HIS A 103 3.67 10.15 0.49
C HIS A 103 2.39 9.38 0.85
N THR A 104 1.91 9.53 2.07
CA THR A 104 0.64 8.98 2.56
C THR A 104 -0.31 10.12 2.96
N HIS A 105 -1.60 9.81 3.18
CA HIS A 105 -2.59 10.80 3.66
C HIS A 105 -2.05 11.62 4.84
N HIS A 106 -1.53 10.95 5.87
CA HIS A 106 -0.91 11.61 7.05
C HIS A 106 0.24 12.58 6.75
N THR A 107 0.93 12.43 5.61
CA THR A 107 2.08 13.30 5.26
C THR A 107 1.68 14.54 4.46
N ILE A 108 0.48 14.57 3.87
CA ILE A 108 0.02 15.70 3.05
C ILE A 108 -1.17 16.44 3.66
N THR A 109 -1.90 15.77 4.55
CA THR A 109 -3.11 16.28 5.20
C THR A 109 -2.73 17.19 6.37
N THR A 110 -3.38 18.35 6.49
CA THR A 110 -3.17 19.24 7.63
C THR A 110 -3.84 18.68 8.88
N SER A 111 -3.47 19.17 10.07
CA SER A 111 -4.03 18.71 11.34
C SER A 111 -5.55 18.82 11.47
N GLU A 112 -6.20 19.61 10.59
CA GLU A 112 -7.65 19.84 10.58
C GLU A 112 -8.42 18.83 9.71
N GLU A 113 -7.72 18.08 8.84
CA GLU A 113 -8.30 17.15 7.86
C GLU A 113 -8.03 15.66 8.21
N ILE A 114 -7.42 15.39 9.37
CA ILE A 114 -7.23 14.06 9.98
C ILE A 114 -8.42 13.77 10.90
#